data_AF-A0AAV2QH59-F1
#
_entry.id   AF-A0AAV2QH59-F1
#
_cell.length_a   1.000
_cell.length_b   1.000
_cell.length_c   1.000
_cell.angle_alpha   90.00
_cell.angle_beta   90.00
_cell.angle_gamma   90.00
#
_symmetry.space_group_name_H-M   'P 1'
#
loop_
_entity.id
_entity.type
_entity.pdbx_description
1 polymer ?
#
loop_
_entity_poly.entity_id
_entity_poly.type
_entity_poly.pdbx_seq_one_letter_code
_entity_poly.pdbx_strand_id
1 'polypeptide(L)'
;ATCDGVVCGEDRKCIMRRGSPRCVCNPQCHLQNKAPVCGSDGRTYASECHLLKRSCRKKKRLLVSHYGPCQTCSGVRCGGGKQCVMDERLVPQCVRCPTVCPEPAPKSRPICGQDGKIYESSCHLKLSQCKQGRAILRSYKGPCK
;
A
#
# COMPACT_ATOMS: atom_id res chain seq x y z
N ALA A 1 16.96 36.76 -7.20
CA ALA A 1 16.66 35.51 -7.92
C ALA A 1 15.15 35.46 -8.18
N THR A 2 14.73 35.21 -9.43
CA THR A 2 13.31 35.11 -9.82
C THR A 2 13.05 33.76 -10.50
N CYS A 3 11.81 33.51 -10.91
CA CYS A 3 11.46 32.33 -11.71
C CYS A 3 11.69 32.54 -13.22
N ASP A 4 12.15 33.72 -13.64
CA ASP A 4 12.38 34.01 -15.05
C ASP A 4 13.51 33.14 -15.59
N GLY A 5 13.27 32.47 -16.72
CA GLY A 5 14.21 31.52 -17.32
C GLY A 5 14.36 30.19 -16.58
N VAL A 6 13.64 29.96 -15.47
CA VAL A 6 13.72 28.69 -14.72
C VAL A 6 12.86 27.62 -15.38
N VAL A 7 13.51 26.64 -16.01
CA VAL A 7 12.84 25.48 -16.59
C VAL A 7 12.65 24.40 -15.52
N CYS A 8 11.40 24.18 -15.12
CA CYS A 8 11.02 23.05 -14.31
C CYS A 8 10.53 21.93 -15.24
N GLY A 9 11.05 20.70 -15.09
CA GLY A 9 10.61 19.55 -15.88
C GLY A 9 9.12 19.23 -15.77
N GLU A 10 8.66 18.16 -16.41
CA GLU A 10 7.23 17.81 -16.54
C GLU A 10 6.45 17.87 -15.21
N ASP A 11 5.21 18.35 -15.29
CA ASP A 11 4.27 18.55 -14.18
C ASP A 11 4.86 19.33 -12.99
N ARG A 12 5.74 20.30 -13.27
CA ARG A 12 6.28 21.21 -12.25
C ARG A 12 6.16 22.66 -12.68
N LYS A 13 5.98 23.52 -11.68
CA LYS A 13 5.94 24.98 -11.85
C LYS A 13 6.97 25.64 -10.94
N CYS A 14 7.64 26.67 -11.43
CA CYS A 14 8.50 27.49 -10.59
C CYS A 14 7.63 28.40 -9.72
N ILE A 15 7.92 28.43 -8.42
CA ILE A 15 7.35 29.38 -7.47
C ILE A 15 8.46 30.00 -6.62
N MET A 16 8.25 31.24 -6.17
CA MET A 16 9.12 31.86 -5.17
C MET A 16 8.76 31.34 -3.78
N ARG A 17 9.71 30.73 -3.07
CA ARG A 17 9.55 30.36 -1.66
C ARG A 17 10.74 30.86 -0.85
N ARG A 18 10.45 31.64 0.21
CA ARG A 18 11.46 32.23 1.10
C ARG A 18 12.57 32.97 0.32
N GLY A 19 12.17 33.78 -0.66
CA GLY A 19 13.12 34.57 -1.47
C GLY A 19 13.93 33.79 -2.52
N SER A 20 13.67 32.50 -2.73
CA SER A 20 14.37 31.69 -3.76
C SER A 20 13.40 30.99 -4.71
N PRO A 21 13.72 30.88 -6.01
CA PRO A 21 12.94 30.11 -6.97
C PRO A 21 13.02 28.61 -6.65
N ARG A 22 11.86 27.94 -6.67
CA ARG A 22 11.74 26.49 -6.40
C ARG A 22 10.76 25.86 -7.38
N CYS A 23 11.17 24.78 -8.02
CA CYS A 23 10.27 23.94 -8.80
C CYS A 23 9.42 23.06 -7.87
N VAL A 24 8.10 23.20 -7.96
CA VAL A 24 7.14 22.39 -7.20
C VAL A 24 6.24 21.59 -8.12
N CYS A 25 5.79 20.42 -7.67
CA CYS A 25 4.86 19.59 -8.41
C CYS A 25 3.51 20.31 -8.61
N ASN A 26 3.13 20.44 -9.88
CA ASN A 26 1.92 21.09 -10.36
C ASN A 26 1.31 20.28 -11.53
N PRO A 27 0.82 19.05 -11.28
CA PRO A 27 0.10 18.29 -12.30
C PRO A 27 -1.21 19.00 -12.67
N GLN A 28 -1.70 18.76 -13.89
CA GLN A 28 -2.96 19.33 -14.35
C GLN A 28 -4.16 18.70 -13.64
N CYS A 29 -4.69 19.40 -12.63
CA CYS A 29 -5.78 18.88 -11.78
C CYS A 29 -7.17 19.42 -12.13
N HIS A 30 -7.29 20.34 -13.09
CA HIS A 30 -8.54 21.09 -13.34
C HIS A 30 -9.68 20.20 -13.86
N LEU A 31 -9.34 19.10 -14.53
CA LEU A 31 -10.31 18.15 -15.10
C LEU A 31 -10.54 16.92 -14.19
N GLN A 32 -9.87 16.85 -13.03
CA GLN A 32 -9.87 15.64 -12.23
C GLN A 32 -11.01 15.63 -11.21
N ASN A 33 -11.61 14.45 -11.07
CA ASN A 33 -12.66 14.19 -10.10
C ASN A 33 -12.12 14.46 -8.67
N LYS A 34 -12.90 15.19 -7.86
CA LYS A 34 -12.59 15.46 -6.46
C LYS A 34 -12.91 14.28 -5.54
N ALA A 35 -13.54 13.23 -6.06
CA ALA A 35 -13.80 11.99 -5.34
C ALA A 35 -12.49 11.29 -4.94
N PRO A 36 -12.49 10.56 -3.81
CA PRO A 36 -11.33 9.79 -3.37
C PRO A 36 -10.98 8.69 -4.37
N VAL A 37 -9.71 8.31 -4.39
CA VAL A 37 -9.18 7.21 -5.20
C VAL A 37 -8.26 6.33 -4.37
N CYS A 38 -8.20 5.04 -4.71
CA CYS A 38 -7.20 4.14 -4.17
C CYS A 38 -5.98 4.12 -5.07
N GLY A 39 -4.81 4.43 -4.52
CA GLY A 39 -3.55 4.38 -5.26
C GLY A 39 -3.00 2.97 -5.38
N SER A 40 -2.13 2.75 -6.36
CA SER A 40 -1.38 1.50 -6.57
C SER A 40 -0.44 1.14 -5.42
N ASP A 41 -0.26 2.04 -4.44
CA ASP A 41 0.45 1.81 -3.19
C ASP A 41 -0.48 1.46 -2.02
N GLY A 42 -1.76 1.21 -2.30
CA GLY A 42 -2.76 0.85 -1.30
C GLY A 42 -3.23 1.98 -0.40
N ARG A 43 -2.91 3.22 -0.75
CA ARG A 43 -3.32 4.39 0.03
C ARG A 43 -4.51 5.08 -0.60
N THR A 44 -5.47 5.46 0.23
CA THR A 44 -6.55 6.34 -0.17
C THR A 44 -6.00 7.76 -0.34
N TYR A 45 -6.21 8.33 -1.52
CA TYR A 45 -5.95 9.74 -1.80
C TYR A 45 -7.28 10.49 -1.86
N ALA A 46 -7.31 11.69 -1.31
CA ALA A 46 -8.51 12.54 -1.31
C ALA A 46 -9.03 12.82 -2.73
N SER A 47 -8.14 12.82 -3.73
CA SER A 47 -8.49 12.79 -5.14
C SER A 47 -7.32 12.30 -5.99
N GLU A 48 -7.58 12.03 -7.27
CA GLU A 48 -6.52 11.70 -8.26
C GLU A 48 -5.42 12.77 -8.31
N CYS A 49 -5.78 14.05 -8.16
CA CYS A 49 -4.81 15.15 -8.13
C CYS A 49 -3.85 15.03 -6.95
N HIS A 50 -4.34 14.59 -5.79
CA HIS A 50 -3.50 14.36 -4.61
C HIS A 50 -2.54 13.20 -4.84
N LEU A 51 -2.99 12.15 -5.55
CA LEU A 51 -2.15 11.03 -5.95
C LEU A 51 -1.04 11.49 -6.90
N LEU A 52 -1.36 12.25 -7.96
CA LEU A 52 -0.36 12.76 -8.91
C LEU A 52 0.65 13.70 -8.25
N LYS A 53 0.18 14.61 -7.38
CA LYS A 53 1.08 15.48 -6.59
C LYS A 53 2.02 14.64 -5.71
N ARG A 54 1.53 13.55 -5.10
CA ARG A 54 2.36 12.64 -4.32
C ARG A 54 3.36 11.89 -5.19
N SER A 55 2.93 11.39 -6.35
CA SER A 55 3.74 10.69 -7.34
C SER A 55 4.95 11.55 -7.75
N CYS A 56 4.70 12.79 -8.15
CA CYS A 56 5.76 13.75 -8.52
C CYS A 56 6.68 14.08 -7.33
N ARG A 57 6.14 14.32 -6.14
CA ARG A 57 6.95 14.68 -4.95
C ARG A 57 7.85 13.54 -4.49
N LYS A 58 7.38 12.29 -4.59
CA LYS A 58 8.12 11.10 -4.19
C LYS A 58 8.97 10.50 -5.31
N LYS A 59 8.90 11.04 -6.54
CA LYS A 59 9.54 10.49 -7.73
C LYS A 59 9.23 9.00 -7.89
N LYS A 60 7.98 8.61 -7.61
CA LYS A 60 7.50 7.22 -7.72
C LYS A 60 6.27 7.23 -8.62
N ARG A 61 6.21 6.30 -9.56
CA ARG A 61 5.02 6.08 -10.39
C ARG A 61 3.90 5.53 -9.52
N LEU A 62 2.92 6.37 -9.22
CA LEU A 62 1.69 5.97 -8.55
C LEU A 62 0.56 6.05 -9.57
N LEU A 63 -0.27 5.02 -9.63
CA LEU A 63 -1.42 4.97 -10.52
C LEU A 63 -2.69 4.86 -9.69
N VAL A 64 -3.82 5.29 -10.23
CA VAL A 64 -5.12 4.95 -9.66
C VAL A 64 -5.34 3.45 -9.87
N SER A 65 -5.54 2.72 -8.78
CA SER A 65 -5.93 1.30 -8.84
C SER A 65 -7.44 1.17 -9.06
N HIS A 66 -8.24 1.94 -8.33
CA HIS A 66 -9.68 2.08 -8.56
C HIS A 66 -10.19 3.41 -7.98
N TYR A 67 -11.37 3.85 -8.44
CA TYR A 67 -12.06 5.02 -7.88
C TYR A 67 -12.77 4.66 -6.57
N GLY A 68 -12.86 5.62 -5.66
CA GLY A 68 -13.29 5.41 -4.28
C GLY A 68 -12.12 5.19 -3.31
N PRO A 69 -12.35 5.21 -1.98
CA PRO A 69 -11.32 4.93 -1.00
C PRO A 69 -10.81 3.49 -1.11
N CYS A 70 -9.54 3.24 -0.76
CA CYS A 70 -9.04 1.88 -0.63
C CYS A 70 -9.91 1.12 0.38
N GLN A 71 -10.33 -0.07 -0.03
CA GLN A 71 -11.07 -0.95 0.85
C GLN A 71 -10.12 -1.50 1.92
N THR A 72 -10.60 -1.63 3.14
CA THR A 72 -9.86 -2.27 4.25
C THR A 72 -10.81 -3.21 4.97
N CYS A 73 -10.28 -4.05 5.86
CA CYS A 73 -11.13 -4.85 6.72
C CYS A 73 -11.93 -4.04 7.76
N SER A 74 -11.61 -2.75 7.94
CA SER A 74 -12.39 -1.84 8.79
C SER A 74 -13.77 -1.60 8.17
N GLY A 75 -14.79 -2.26 8.73
CA GLY A 75 -16.18 -2.18 8.27
C GLY A 75 -16.67 -3.38 7.47
N VAL A 76 -15.79 -4.33 7.12
CA VAL A 76 -16.19 -5.56 6.43
C VAL A 76 -16.71 -6.56 7.45
N ARG A 77 -17.99 -6.92 7.35
CA ARG A 77 -18.62 -7.96 8.18
C ARG A 77 -18.67 -9.28 7.42
N CYS A 78 -17.77 -10.19 7.76
CA CYS A 78 -17.75 -11.52 7.18
C CYS A 78 -18.73 -12.46 7.90
N GLY A 79 -19.69 -13.04 7.17
CA GLY A 79 -20.63 -14.02 7.72
C GLY A 79 -20.03 -15.43 7.88
N GLY A 80 -20.60 -16.24 8.78
CA GLY A 80 -20.28 -17.66 8.92
C GLY A 80 -18.88 -17.96 9.47
N GLY A 81 -18.43 -17.19 10.47
CA GLY A 81 -17.16 -17.39 11.16
C GLY A 81 -15.91 -17.07 10.32
N LYS A 82 -16.09 -16.46 9.15
CA LYS A 82 -14.98 -16.01 8.30
C LYS A 82 -14.33 -14.77 8.91
N GLN A 83 -13.00 -14.64 8.77
CA GLN A 83 -12.30 -13.40 9.11
C GLN A 83 -12.01 -12.61 7.82
N CYS A 84 -12.03 -11.29 7.94
CA CYS A 84 -11.55 -10.43 6.88
C CYS A 84 -10.03 -10.38 6.91
N VAL A 85 -9.39 -10.59 5.77
CA VAL A 85 -7.95 -10.40 5.56
C VAL A 85 -7.71 -9.53 4.34
N MET A 86 -6.64 -8.75 4.34
CA MET A 86 -6.17 -8.08 3.13
C MET A 86 -5.35 -9.06 2.29
N ASP A 87 -5.62 -9.15 0.99
CA ASP A 87 -4.78 -9.91 0.06
C ASP A 87 -3.55 -9.12 -0.41
N GLU A 88 -2.72 -9.72 -1.28
CA GLU A 88 -1.51 -9.09 -1.81
C GLU A 88 -1.80 -7.86 -2.70
N ARG A 89 -3.04 -7.73 -3.19
CA ARG A 89 -3.53 -6.60 -4.00
C ARG A 89 -4.25 -5.55 -3.14
N LEU A 90 -4.24 -5.73 -1.82
CA LEU A 90 -4.86 -4.84 -0.85
C LEU A 90 -6.38 -4.76 -1.02
N VAL A 91 -6.99 -5.89 -1.37
CA VAL A 91 -8.44 -6.08 -1.40
C VAL A 91 -8.86 -6.90 -0.18
N PRO A 92 -9.92 -6.50 0.57
CA PRO A 92 -10.43 -7.29 1.68
C PRO A 92 -11.11 -8.57 1.18
N GLN A 93 -10.74 -9.70 1.77
CA GLN A 93 -11.28 -11.01 1.47
C GLN A 93 -11.81 -11.66 2.75
N CYS A 94 -13.05 -12.18 2.70
CA CYS A 94 -13.60 -12.99 3.78
C CYS A 94 -13.16 -14.44 3.61
N VAL A 95 -12.23 -14.90 4.43
CA VAL A 95 -11.69 -16.26 4.35
C VAL A 95 -11.97 -17.05 5.61
N ARG A 96 -11.97 -18.38 5.51
CA ARG A 96 -11.90 -19.25 6.69
C ARG A 96 -10.44 -19.42 7.09
N CYS A 97 -10.15 -19.04 8.33
CA CYS A 97 -8.81 -19.18 8.86
C CYS A 97 -8.52 -20.64 9.19
N PRO A 98 -7.28 -21.10 8.99
CA PRO A 98 -6.82 -22.33 9.64
C PRO A 98 -7.11 -22.24 11.14
N THR A 99 -7.61 -23.29 11.76
CA THR A 99 -7.75 -23.36 13.23
C THR A 99 -6.66 -24.24 13.82
N VAL A 100 -6.18 -25.21 13.02
CA VAL A 100 -5.11 -26.13 13.35
C VAL A 100 -4.11 -26.11 12.21
N CYS A 101 -2.83 -26.05 12.55
CA CYS A 101 -1.75 -26.21 11.59
C CYS A 101 -0.99 -27.50 11.92
N PRO A 102 -0.62 -28.30 10.90
CA PRO A 102 0.22 -29.46 11.11
C PRO A 102 1.59 -29.07 11.66
N GLU A 103 2.13 -29.91 12.54
CA GLU A 103 3.52 -29.85 12.97
C GLU A 103 4.45 -29.84 11.74
N PRO A 104 5.44 -28.94 11.68
CA PRO A 104 6.37 -28.88 10.56
C PRO A 104 7.21 -30.15 10.45
N ALA A 105 7.52 -30.58 9.23
CA ALA A 105 8.43 -31.71 9.03
C ALA A 105 9.84 -31.39 9.60
N PRO A 106 10.63 -32.37 10.07
CA PRO A 106 11.91 -32.13 10.76
C PRO A 106 12.95 -31.34 9.95
N LYS A 107 12.89 -31.42 8.62
CA LYS A 107 13.79 -30.69 7.69
C LYS A 107 13.15 -29.45 7.08
N SER A 108 11.96 -29.08 7.53
CA SER A 108 11.27 -27.90 7.01
C SER A 108 11.98 -26.63 7.47
N ARG A 109 12.18 -25.70 6.53
CA ARG A 109 12.75 -24.39 6.85
C ARG A 109 11.62 -23.42 7.20
N PRO A 110 11.77 -22.61 8.25
CA PRO A 110 10.76 -21.62 8.62
C PRO A 110 10.70 -20.51 7.56
N ILE A 111 9.79 -19.56 7.76
CA ILE A 111 9.55 -18.44 6.86
C ILE A 111 9.76 -17.15 7.64
N CYS A 112 10.61 -16.26 7.12
CA CYS A 112 10.71 -14.90 7.63
C CYS A 112 9.63 -14.02 6.97
N GLY A 113 8.78 -13.39 7.77
CA GLY A 113 7.81 -12.39 7.33
C GLY A 113 8.43 -11.00 7.20
N GLN A 114 7.80 -10.13 6.40
CA GLN A 114 8.18 -8.71 6.33
C GLN A 114 7.90 -7.94 7.63
N ASP A 115 7.13 -8.54 8.55
CA ASP A 115 6.93 -8.03 9.90
C ASP A 115 8.04 -8.44 10.87
N GLY A 116 9.13 -9.04 10.37
CA GLY A 116 10.29 -9.46 11.17
C GLY A 116 10.04 -10.73 11.99
N LYS A 117 8.89 -11.37 11.85
CA LYS A 117 8.55 -12.60 12.59
C LYS A 117 8.90 -13.83 11.79
N ILE A 118 9.30 -14.88 12.51
CA ILE A 118 9.57 -16.21 11.97
C ILE A 118 8.31 -17.06 12.12
N TYR A 119 7.95 -17.76 11.05
CA TYR A 119 6.79 -18.63 10.99
C TYR A 119 7.23 -20.05 10.63
N GLU A 120 6.79 -21.04 11.39
CA GLU A 120 7.25 -22.42 11.25
C GLU A 120 6.85 -23.06 9.92
N SER A 121 5.70 -22.66 9.36
CA SER A 121 5.23 -23.13 8.06
C SER A 121 4.37 -22.08 7.36
N SER A 122 4.00 -22.36 6.10
CA SER A 122 3.05 -21.52 5.36
C SER A 122 1.67 -21.50 6.01
N CYS A 123 1.27 -22.57 6.73
CA CYS A 123 0.04 -22.59 7.51
C CYS A 123 0.12 -21.59 8.66
N HIS A 124 1.20 -21.64 9.45
CA HIS A 124 1.39 -20.74 10.60
C HIS A 124 1.47 -19.26 10.19
N LEU A 125 2.07 -18.96 9.03
CA LEU A 125 2.03 -17.62 8.43
C LEU A 125 0.60 -17.20 8.09
N LYS A 126 -0.15 -18.03 7.36
CA LYS A 126 -1.55 -17.75 6.98
C LYS A 126 -2.47 -17.60 8.19
N LEU A 127 -2.29 -18.45 9.20
CA LEU A 127 -3.02 -18.36 10.46
C LEU A 127 -2.78 -17.02 11.14
N SER A 128 -1.54 -16.56 11.16
CA SER A 128 -1.16 -15.28 11.74
C SER A 128 -1.70 -14.08 10.95
N GLN A 129 -1.69 -14.15 9.62
CA GLN A 129 -2.34 -13.15 8.76
C GLN A 129 -3.84 -13.03 9.09
N CYS A 130 -4.50 -14.18 9.24
CA CYS A 130 -5.93 -14.25 9.55
C CYS A 130 -6.27 -13.63 10.91
N LYS A 131 -5.55 -14.05 11.95
CA LYS A 131 -5.74 -13.52 13.31
C LYS A 131 -5.47 -12.02 13.40
N GLN A 132 -4.53 -11.51 12.60
CA GLN A 132 -4.18 -10.09 12.58
C GLN A 132 -5.03 -9.25 11.60
N GLY A 133 -5.86 -9.89 10.77
CA GLY A 133 -6.69 -9.22 9.76
C GLY A 133 -5.90 -8.44 8.70
N ARG A 134 -4.61 -8.76 8.49
CA ARG A 134 -3.73 -8.05 7.55
C ARG A 134 -2.80 -8.99 6.81
N ALA A 135 -2.39 -8.58 5.61
CA ALA A 135 -1.35 -9.28 4.87
C ALA A 135 -0.01 -9.21 5.61
N ILE A 136 0.65 -10.36 5.70
CA ILE A 136 2.04 -10.49 6.18
C ILE A 136 2.80 -11.12 5.02
N LEU A 137 3.45 -10.29 4.22
CA LEU A 137 4.16 -10.78 3.05
C LEU A 137 5.38 -11.61 3.49
N ARG A 138 5.63 -12.70 2.77
CA ARG A 138 6.85 -13.47 2.95
C ARG A 138 8.03 -12.64 2.47
N SER A 139 9.03 -12.45 3.33
CA SER A 139 10.33 -11.90 2.94
C SER A 139 11.14 -12.98 2.24
N TYR A 140 11.48 -14.07 2.94
CA TYR A 140 12.20 -15.22 2.38
C TYR A 140 12.01 -16.49 3.21
N LYS A 141 12.43 -17.64 2.66
CA LYS A 141 12.48 -18.91 3.40
C LYS A 141 13.76 -18.99 4.23
N GLY A 142 13.62 -19.28 5.52
CA GLY A 142 14.67 -19.28 6.54
C GLY A 142 14.32 -18.40 7.74
N PRO A 143 15.14 -18.43 8.79
CA PRO A 143 15.03 -17.52 9.92
C PRO A 143 15.30 -16.07 9.47
N CYS A 144 14.68 -15.10 10.14
CA CYS A 144 14.98 -13.68 9.90
C CYS A 144 16.44 -13.37 10.28
N LYS A 145 17.00 -12.35 9.62
CA LYS A 145 18.35 -11.82 9.80
C LYS A 145 18.29 -10.37 10.21
#